data_AF-A0A4Q5NKF0-F1
#
_entry.id   AF-A0A4Q5NKF0-F1
#
_cell.length_a   1.000
_cell.length_b   1.000
_cell.length_c   1.000
_cell.angle_alpha   90.00
_cell.angle_beta   90.00
_cell.angle_gamma   90.00
#
_symmetry.space_group_name_H-M   'P 1'
#
loop_
_entity.id
_entity.type
_entity.pdbx_description
1 polymer ?
#
loop_
_entity_poly.entity_id
_entity_poly.type
_entity_poly.pdbx_seq_one_letter_code
_entity_poly.pdbx_strand_id
1 'polypeptide(L)'
;MKVTPLNSVSKPPRRRLFYLGGALLLALAILIGWRLAGLPRPVPHPTQPFLRPAGMAPVAFKGFLQACNAANVHPLRISQTLGNHPRSKGYHLRDGTINGEDYCAAVDMAVPDLTSHKRDELLEALARVGFAAWYRSGPRWKNGEHIHAVYAGLPMKAPLQGQVRLWNRERRHSGRKALRWQKSWRKYWQ
;
A
#
# COMPACT_ATOMS: atom_id res chain seq x y z
N MET A 1 -58.05 -64.42 4.72
CA MET A 1 -57.79 -63.02 4.30
C MET A 1 -56.62 -62.49 5.10
N LYS A 2 -55.49 -62.18 4.46
CA LYS A 2 -54.32 -61.56 5.09
C LYS A 2 -54.46 -60.05 4.98
N VAL A 3 -54.52 -59.36 6.11
CA VAL A 3 -54.55 -57.89 6.18
C VAL A 3 -53.10 -57.40 6.28
N THR A 4 -52.63 -56.68 5.27
CA THR A 4 -51.30 -56.08 5.23
C THR A 4 -51.32 -54.74 5.98
N PRO A 5 -50.37 -54.45 6.89
CA PRO A 5 -50.34 -53.17 7.60
C PRO A 5 -49.81 -52.04 6.70
N LEU A 6 -50.43 -50.86 6.84
CA LEU A 6 -50.07 -49.62 6.17
C LEU A 6 -48.71 -49.09 6.62
N ASN A 7 -47.83 -48.84 5.66
CA ASN A 7 -46.51 -48.24 5.84
C ASN A 7 -46.61 -46.85 6.50
N SER A 8 -45.81 -46.63 7.55
CA SER A 8 -45.71 -45.35 8.24
C SER A 8 -44.92 -44.34 7.39
N VAL A 9 -45.53 -43.19 7.12
CA VAL A 9 -44.89 -42.07 6.43
C VAL A 9 -43.89 -41.42 7.39
N SER A 10 -42.59 -41.57 7.12
CA SER A 10 -41.53 -40.92 7.88
C SER A 10 -41.59 -39.40 7.72
N LYS A 11 -41.92 -38.67 8.80
CA LYS A 11 -41.84 -37.20 8.82
C LYS A 11 -40.38 -36.77 8.62
N PRO A 12 -40.09 -35.81 7.72
CA PRO A 12 -38.72 -35.36 7.50
C PRO A 12 -38.14 -34.76 8.79
N PRO A 13 -36.85 -35.00 9.08
CA PRO A 13 -36.23 -34.58 10.33
C PRO A 13 -36.20 -33.04 10.41
N ARG A 14 -36.87 -32.49 11.44
CA ARG A 14 -36.99 -31.05 11.77
C ARG A 14 -35.64 -30.32 11.85
N ARG A 15 -34.51 -31.02 11.92
CA ARG A 15 -33.17 -30.44 12.00
C ARG A 15 -32.74 -29.68 10.74
N ARG A 16 -33.25 -30.02 9.55
CA ARG A 16 -32.82 -29.35 8.30
C ARG A 16 -33.32 -27.90 8.15
N LEU A 17 -34.45 -27.54 8.77
CA LEU A 17 -34.96 -26.15 8.70
C LEU A 17 -34.14 -25.17 9.55
N PHE A 18 -33.55 -25.60 10.67
CA PHE A 18 -32.77 -24.73 11.55
C PHE A 18 -31.42 -24.32 10.92
N TYR A 19 -30.76 -25.21 10.18
CA TYR A 19 -29.48 -24.89 9.52
C TYR A 19 -29.65 -23.92 8.34
N LEU A 20 -30.76 -24.01 7.60
CA LEU A 20 -31.07 -23.08 6.51
C LEU A 20 -31.40 -21.67 7.03
N GLY A 21 -32.16 -21.57 8.12
CA GLY A 21 -32.47 -20.27 8.75
C GLY A 21 -31.22 -19.58 9.33
N GLY A 22 -30.34 -20.34 10.00
CA GLY A 22 -29.09 -19.81 10.54
C GLY A 22 -28.11 -19.33 9.45
N ALA A 23 -27.98 -20.08 8.36
CA ALA A 23 -27.13 -19.69 7.23
C ALA A 23 -27.63 -18.41 6.54
N LEU A 24 -28.95 -18.25 6.40
CA LEU A 24 -29.55 -17.06 5.80
C LEU A 24 -29.32 -15.80 6.65
N LEU A 25 -29.47 -15.91 7.97
CA LEU A 25 -29.22 -14.81 8.90
C LEU A 25 -27.74 -14.40 8.94
N LEU A 26 -26.83 -15.38 8.87
CA LEU A 26 -25.39 -15.11 8.78
C LEU A 26 -25.03 -14.40 7.46
N ALA A 27 -25.59 -14.86 6.33
CA ALA A 27 -25.39 -14.21 5.03
C ALA A 27 -25.94 -12.77 5.02
N LEU A 28 -27.11 -12.54 5.64
CA LEU A 28 -27.70 -11.22 5.76
C LEU A 28 -26.87 -10.30 6.65
N ALA A 29 -26.35 -10.80 7.78
CA ALA A 29 -25.46 -10.05 8.66
C ALA A 29 -24.14 -9.66 7.97
N ILE A 30 -23.57 -10.55 7.15
CA ILE A 30 -22.39 -10.25 6.33
C ILE A 30 -22.71 -9.17 5.29
N LEU A 31 -23.84 -9.27 4.59
CA LEU A 31 -24.29 -8.27 3.60
C LEU A 31 -24.55 -6.90 4.23
N ILE A 32 -25.20 -6.85 5.39
CA ILE A 32 -25.44 -5.62 6.14
C ILE A 32 -24.11 -5.04 6.65
N GLY A 33 -23.22 -5.88 7.18
CA GLY A 33 -21.88 -5.48 7.59
C GLY A 33 -21.08 -4.88 6.43
N TRP A 34 -21.17 -5.46 5.23
CA TRP A 34 -20.52 -4.94 4.02
C TRP A 34 -21.12 -3.60 3.56
N ARG A 35 -22.44 -3.41 3.70
CA ARG A 35 -23.09 -2.13 3.39
C ARG A 35 -22.75 -1.04 4.41
N LEU A 36 -22.74 -1.36 5.70
CA LEU A 36 -22.46 -0.42 6.78
C LEU A 36 -20.98 -0.05 6.86
N ALA A 37 -20.07 -0.99 6.57
CA ALA A 37 -18.63 -0.72 6.49
C ALA A 37 -18.27 0.23 5.33
N GLY A 38 -19.19 0.40 4.37
CA GLY A 38 -18.93 1.11 3.13
C GLY A 38 -17.94 0.32 2.28
N LEU A 39 -18.38 -0.20 1.14
CA LEU A 39 -17.41 -0.67 0.14
C LEU A 39 -16.45 0.51 -0.14
N PRO A 40 -15.12 0.29 -0.15
CA PRO A 40 -14.20 1.33 -0.56
C PRO A 40 -14.68 1.81 -1.93
N ARG A 41 -15.17 3.05 -1.98
CA ARG A 41 -15.55 3.65 -3.25
C ARG A 41 -14.27 3.64 -4.08
N PRO A 42 -14.25 3.00 -5.26
CA PRO A 42 -13.10 3.11 -6.13
C PRO A 42 -12.87 4.60 -6.31
N VAL A 43 -11.69 5.08 -5.91
CA VAL A 43 -11.28 6.46 -6.19
C VAL A 43 -11.46 6.63 -7.70
N PRO A 44 -12.24 7.62 -8.17
CA PRO A 44 -12.42 7.86 -9.59
C PRO A 44 -11.06 7.84 -10.24
N HIS A 45 -10.84 6.90 -11.18
CA HIS A 45 -9.62 6.94 -11.95
C HIS A 45 -9.63 8.27 -12.70
N PRO A 46 -8.58 9.11 -12.55
CA PRO A 46 -8.53 10.35 -13.29
C PRO A 46 -8.68 10.00 -14.77
N THR A 47 -9.61 10.68 -15.45
CA THR A 47 -9.85 10.50 -16.89
C THR A 47 -8.65 10.91 -17.73
N GLN A 48 -7.70 11.62 -17.12
CA GLN A 48 -6.38 11.88 -17.65
C GLN A 48 -5.34 10.94 -17.02
N PRO A 49 -4.43 10.35 -17.81
CA PRO A 49 -3.33 9.57 -17.27
C PRO A 49 -2.50 10.45 -16.32
N PHE A 50 -2.29 9.98 -15.09
CA PHE A 50 -1.41 10.68 -14.17
C PHE A 50 0.01 10.71 -14.75
N LEU A 51 0.49 11.91 -15.08
CA LEU A 51 1.81 12.08 -15.68
C LEU A 51 2.89 11.78 -14.64
N ARG A 52 3.92 11.06 -15.07
CA ARG A 52 5.11 10.82 -14.27
C ARG A 52 5.79 12.15 -13.95
N PRO A 53 6.03 12.49 -12.68
CA PRO A 53 6.77 13.69 -12.36
C PRO A 53 8.21 13.57 -12.85
N ALA A 54 8.78 14.69 -13.32
CA ALA A 54 10.19 14.78 -13.65
C ALA A 54 11.05 14.31 -12.47
N GLY A 55 12.16 13.62 -12.74
CA GLY A 55 13.04 13.12 -11.68
C GLY A 55 12.61 11.81 -11.02
N MET A 56 11.41 11.27 -11.31
CA MET A 56 11.03 9.94 -10.85
C MET A 56 11.21 8.92 -11.96
N ALA A 57 11.94 7.83 -11.68
CA ALA A 57 12.15 6.76 -12.66
C ALA A 57 10.82 6.05 -13.04
N PRO A 58 10.65 5.59 -14.30
CA PRO A 58 9.40 4.93 -14.74
C PRO A 58 8.97 3.74 -13.87
N VAL A 59 9.91 2.89 -13.46
CA VAL A 59 9.62 1.73 -12.62
C VAL A 59 9.18 2.14 -11.20
N ALA A 60 9.79 3.18 -10.63
CA ALA A 60 9.42 3.70 -9.33
C ALA A 60 8.02 4.33 -9.40
N PHE A 61 7.72 5.09 -10.45
CA PHE A 61 6.41 5.72 -10.65
C PHE A 61 5.29 4.68 -10.81
N LYS A 62 5.54 3.61 -11.57
CA LYS A 62 4.59 2.49 -11.68
C LYS A 62 4.32 1.84 -10.31
N GLY A 63 5.35 1.57 -9.53
CA GLY A 63 5.20 1.04 -8.17
C GLY A 63 4.43 1.98 -7.26
N PHE A 64 4.74 3.27 -7.31
CA PHE A 64 4.04 4.31 -6.56
C PHE A 64 2.54 4.34 -6.85
N LEU A 65 2.14 4.32 -8.13
CA LEU A 65 0.74 4.26 -8.53
C LEU A 65 0.03 3.00 -8.00
N GLN A 66 0.71 1.85 -8.04
CA GLN A 66 0.18 0.60 -7.47
C GLN A 66 -0.04 0.71 -5.96
N ALA A 67 0.89 1.34 -5.23
CA ALA A 67 0.75 1.56 -3.79
C ALA A 67 -0.39 2.55 -3.45
N CYS A 68 -0.49 3.66 -4.18
CA CYS A 68 -1.58 4.63 -4.06
C CYS A 68 -2.95 3.97 -4.27
N ASN A 69 -3.10 3.18 -5.34
CA ASN A 69 -4.33 2.45 -5.61
C ASN A 69 -4.66 1.45 -4.49
N ALA A 70 -3.67 0.68 -4.02
CA ALA A 70 -3.87 -0.30 -2.95
C ALA A 70 -4.27 0.32 -1.60
N ALA A 71 -3.78 1.53 -1.31
CA ALA A 71 -4.12 2.26 -0.08
C ALA A 71 -5.38 3.14 -0.21
N ASN A 72 -5.96 3.21 -1.40
CA ASN A 72 -7.04 4.15 -1.75
C ASN A 72 -6.65 5.62 -1.50
N VAL A 73 -5.44 6.00 -1.92
CA VAL A 73 -4.87 7.34 -1.76
C VAL A 73 -4.60 7.93 -3.14
N HIS A 74 -5.06 9.17 -3.38
CA HIS A 74 -4.85 9.85 -4.65
C HIS A 74 -3.36 10.17 -4.87
N PRO A 75 -2.79 9.95 -6.08
CA PRO A 75 -1.37 10.13 -6.36
C PRO A 75 -0.90 11.59 -6.51
N LEU A 76 -1.82 12.57 -6.64
CA LEU A 76 -1.54 14.03 -6.56
C LEU A 76 -1.13 14.47 -5.15
N ARG A 77 -0.06 13.88 -4.63
CA ARG A 77 0.53 14.18 -3.32
C ARG A 77 2.03 14.32 -3.38
N ILE A 78 2.65 13.96 -4.50
CA ILE A 78 4.09 14.10 -4.72
C ILE A 78 4.46 15.57 -4.59
N SER A 79 5.29 15.89 -3.60
CA SER A 79 5.76 17.25 -3.33
C SER A 79 7.19 17.46 -3.81
N GLN A 80 8.02 16.41 -3.83
CA GLN A 80 9.41 16.51 -4.28
C GLN A 80 9.93 15.19 -4.85
N THR A 81 10.63 15.27 -5.97
CA THR A 81 11.37 14.16 -6.61
C THR A 81 12.83 14.54 -6.77
N LEU A 82 13.16 15.30 -7.81
CA LEU A 82 14.48 15.87 -8.05
C LEU A 82 14.47 17.35 -7.66
N GLY A 83 15.48 17.80 -6.93
CA GLY A 83 15.63 19.20 -6.55
C GLY A 83 16.69 19.43 -5.48
N ASN A 84 17.25 20.63 -5.45
CA ASN A 84 18.29 21.02 -4.51
C ASN A 84 17.76 21.99 -3.45
N HIS A 85 16.64 21.67 -2.81
CA HIS A 85 16.16 22.50 -1.72
C HIS A 85 17.16 22.41 -0.54
N PRO A 86 17.64 23.52 0.07
CA PRO A 86 18.68 23.49 1.10
C PRO A 86 18.37 22.55 2.27
N ARG A 87 17.08 22.42 2.61
CA ARG A 87 16.59 21.52 3.68
C ARG A 87 16.63 20.03 3.32
N SER A 88 16.70 19.71 2.03
CA SER A 88 16.84 18.33 1.55
C SER A 88 18.24 17.76 1.77
N LYS A 89 19.23 18.58 2.17
CA LYS A 89 20.63 18.16 2.40
C LYS A 89 21.20 17.27 1.28
N GLY A 90 20.80 17.54 0.04
CA GLY A 90 21.21 16.77 -1.12
C GLY A 90 20.49 15.43 -1.33
N TYR A 91 19.53 15.03 -0.50
CA TYR A 91 18.81 13.75 -0.65
C TYR A 91 18.01 13.64 -1.95
N HIS A 92 17.53 14.78 -2.46
CA HIS A 92 16.80 14.87 -3.73
C HIS A 92 17.67 15.33 -4.91
N LEU A 93 19.00 15.32 -4.75
CA LEU A 93 19.91 15.42 -5.90
C LEU A 93 19.91 14.13 -6.70
N ARG A 94 20.34 14.25 -7.96
CA ARG A 94 20.44 13.17 -8.93
C ARG A 94 21.13 11.94 -8.36
N ASP A 95 20.50 10.79 -8.57
CA ASP A 95 21.05 9.46 -8.30
C ASP A 95 21.61 8.80 -9.58
N GLY A 96 21.03 9.08 -10.74
CA GLY A 96 21.50 8.60 -12.03
C GLY A 96 20.63 9.08 -13.18
N THR A 97 20.75 8.41 -14.34
CA THR A 97 19.94 8.67 -15.53
C THR A 97 19.24 7.40 -16.02
N ILE A 98 18.04 7.55 -16.59
CA ILE A 98 17.32 6.50 -17.32
C ILE A 98 16.77 7.12 -18.60
N ASN A 99 17.10 6.55 -19.75
CA ASN A 99 16.68 7.05 -21.07
C ASN A 99 17.03 8.53 -21.29
N GLY A 100 18.18 8.98 -20.78
CA GLY A 100 18.61 10.39 -20.89
C GLY A 100 17.98 11.34 -19.88
N GLU A 101 17.04 10.88 -19.04
CA GLU A 101 16.44 11.69 -17.98
C GLU A 101 17.11 11.43 -16.63
N ASP A 102 17.48 12.50 -15.92
CA ASP A 102 17.93 12.41 -14.54
C ASP A 102 16.82 11.89 -13.63
N TYR A 103 17.17 11.03 -12.67
CA TYR A 103 16.27 10.60 -11.62
C TYR A 103 16.87 10.75 -10.22
N CYS A 104 15.98 10.86 -9.24
CA CYS A 104 16.25 10.61 -7.83
C CYS A 104 15.45 9.38 -7.38
N ALA A 105 16.08 8.51 -6.60
CA ALA A 105 15.42 7.34 -6.02
C ALA A 105 14.47 7.71 -4.87
N ALA A 106 14.58 8.92 -4.33
CA ALA A 106 13.72 9.44 -3.27
C ALA A 106 12.54 10.25 -3.82
N VAL A 107 11.39 10.12 -3.17
CA VAL A 107 10.18 10.91 -3.41
C VAL A 107 9.56 11.31 -2.07
N ASP A 108 9.13 12.57 -1.97
CA ASP A 108 8.36 13.07 -0.85
C ASP A 108 6.89 13.25 -1.25
N MET A 109 5.99 12.93 -0.31
CA MET A 109 4.55 13.07 -0.47
C MET A 109 3.93 13.89 0.66
N ALA A 110 3.17 14.94 0.35
CA ALA A 110 2.37 15.64 1.35
C ALA A 110 1.17 14.79 1.79
N VAL A 111 1.04 14.58 3.11
CA VAL A 111 -0.06 13.79 3.70
C VAL A 111 -0.73 14.44 4.93
N PRO A 112 -0.93 15.78 4.95
CA PRO A 112 -1.47 16.47 6.13
C PRO A 112 -2.91 16.07 6.48
N ASP A 113 -3.66 15.59 5.49
CA ASP A 113 -5.07 15.21 5.58
C ASP A 113 -5.28 13.69 5.77
N LEU A 114 -4.22 12.89 5.74
CA LEU A 114 -4.34 11.44 5.95
C LEU A 114 -4.37 11.11 7.45
N THR A 115 -5.36 10.31 7.85
CA THR A 115 -5.42 9.73 9.20
C THR A 115 -4.23 8.79 9.44
N SER A 116 -3.89 8.54 10.71
CA SER A 116 -2.82 7.58 11.07
C SER A 116 -2.99 6.22 10.40
N HIS A 117 -4.22 5.68 10.43
CA HIS A 117 -4.56 4.43 9.77
C HIS A 117 -4.28 4.46 8.26
N LYS A 118 -4.71 5.52 7.55
CA LYS A 118 -4.43 5.66 6.11
C LYS A 118 -2.95 5.84 5.80
N ARG A 119 -2.20 6.51 6.67
CA ARG A 119 -0.74 6.61 6.55
C ARG A 119 -0.08 5.25 6.69
N ASP A 120 -0.50 4.44 7.65
CA ASP A 120 0.05 3.09 7.85
C ASP A 120 -0.26 2.15 6.68
N GLU A 121 -1.49 2.20 6.15
CA GLU A 121 -1.87 1.46 4.94
C GLU A 121 -1.00 1.85 3.74
N LEU A 122 -0.79 3.16 3.52
CA LEU A 122 0.03 3.67 2.44
C LEU A 122 1.50 3.27 2.60
N LEU A 123 2.07 3.38 3.81
CA LEU A 123 3.44 2.96 4.10
C LEU A 123 3.65 1.46 3.82
N GLU A 124 2.69 0.61 4.20
CA GLU A 124 2.77 -0.83 3.92
C GLU A 124 2.57 -1.13 2.43
N ALA A 125 1.70 -0.40 1.73
CA ALA A 125 1.51 -0.54 0.29
C ALA A 125 2.78 -0.14 -0.48
N LEU A 126 3.40 0.98 -0.12
CA LEU A 126 4.70 1.42 -0.65
C LEU A 126 5.80 0.40 -0.38
N ALA A 127 5.82 -0.17 0.83
CA ALA A 127 6.75 -1.24 1.18
C ALA A 127 6.61 -2.43 0.23
N ARG A 128 5.39 -2.92 -0.02
CA ARG A 128 5.14 -4.10 -0.87
C ARG A 128 5.67 -3.94 -2.30
N VAL A 129 5.67 -2.71 -2.83
CA VAL A 129 6.11 -2.43 -4.20
C VAL A 129 7.58 -1.98 -4.32
N GLY A 130 8.33 -1.96 -3.22
CA GLY A 130 9.79 -1.75 -3.25
C GLY A 130 10.31 -0.44 -2.67
N PHE A 131 9.47 0.34 -1.98
CA PHE A 131 9.93 1.52 -1.27
C PHE A 131 10.30 1.22 0.18
N ALA A 132 11.40 1.79 0.66
CA ALA A 132 11.55 2.07 2.08
C ALA A 132 10.91 3.43 2.35
N ALA A 133 9.87 3.47 3.18
CA ALA A 133 9.09 4.68 3.42
C ALA A 133 8.93 4.97 4.91
N TRP A 134 8.93 6.26 5.25
CA TRP A 134 8.74 6.77 6.60
C TRP A 134 7.79 7.95 6.57
N TYR A 135 6.91 7.99 7.56
CA TYR A 135 6.20 9.19 7.91
C TYR A 135 7.11 10.16 8.67
N ARG A 136 7.06 11.45 8.32
CA ARG A 136 7.85 12.53 8.92
C ARG A 136 6.90 13.64 9.39
N SER A 137 6.97 13.96 10.68
CA SER A 137 6.19 15.03 11.31
C SER A 137 6.99 15.76 12.40
N GLY A 138 6.50 16.94 12.79
CA GLY A 138 7.06 17.74 13.88
C GLY A 138 7.85 18.98 13.42
N PRO A 139 8.35 19.80 14.37
CA PRO A 139 8.87 21.15 14.11
C PRO A 139 10.11 21.19 13.21
N ARG A 140 10.82 20.06 13.10
CA ARG A 140 11.97 19.89 12.21
C ARG A 140 11.57 19.84 10.73
N TRP A 141 10.30 19.55 10.43
CA TRP A 141 9.76 19.36 9.08
C TRP A 141 8.78 20.48 8.74
N LYS A 142 9.32 21.70 8.59
CA LYS A 142 8.56 22.95 8.42
C LYS A 142 7.61 22.99 7.20
N ASN A 143 7.79 22.09 6.22
CA ASN A 143 6.91 21.98 5.05
C ASN A 143 5.70 21.06 5.30
N GLY A 144 5.47 20.68 6.55
CA GLY A 144 4.33 19.86 6.96
C GLY A 144 4.62 18.36 7.03
N GLU A 145 3.58 17.65 7.43
CA GLU A 145 3.55 16.20 7.53
C GLU A 145 3.68 15.56 6.14
N HIS A 146 4.70 14.73 5.96
CA HIS A 146 4.97 14.09 4.67
C HIS A 146 5.46 12.65 4.84
N ILE A 147 5.37 11.87 3.77
CA ILE A 147 6.04 10.58 3.66
C ILE A 147 7.29 10.77 2.81
N HIS A 148 8.44 10.39 3.36
CA HIS A 148 9.68 10.22 2.60
C HIS A 148 9.76 8.76 2.15
N ALA A 149 9.91 8.51 0.85
CA ALA A 149 9.98 7.16 0.30
C ALA A 149 11.16 7.01 -0.66
N VAL A 150 11.96 5.95 -0.48
CA VAL A 150 13.13 5.65 -1.31
C VAL A 150 12.91 4.33 -2.04
N TYR A 151 12.92 4.36 -3.36
CA TYR A 151 12.73 3.16 -4.17
C TYR A 151 14.00 2.31 -4.22
N ALA A 152 13.95 1.12 -3.63
CA ALA A 152 15.11 0.26 -3.44
C ALA A 152 15.60 -0.46 -4.72
N GLY A 153 14.79 -0.44 -5.78
CA GLY A 153 15.04 -1.16 -7.03
C GLY A 153 15.87 -0.41 -8.07
N LEU A 154 16.60 0.63 -7.67
CA LEU A 154 17.43 1.46 -8.54
C LEU A 154 18.81 1.72 -7.90
N PRO A 155 19.83 2.02 -8.71
CA PRO A 155 21.04 2.67 -8.22
C PRO A 155 20.72 3.97 -7.48
N MET A 156 21.47 4.23 -6.40
CA MET A 156 21.30 5.43 -5.59
C MET A 156 22.56 5.77 -4.81
N LYS A 157 22.71 7.03 -4.42
CA LYS A 157 23.83 7.51 -3.60
C LYS A 157 23.88 6.88 -2.21
N ALA A 158 25.09 6.78 -1.65
CA ALA A 158 25.35 6.13 -0.37
C ALA A 158 24.45 6.61 0.80
N PRO A 159 24.11 7.91 0.93
CA PRO A 159 23.15 8.36 1.95
C PRO A 159 21.78 7.68 1.86
N LEU A 160 21.20 7.56 0.65
CA LEU A 160 19.91 6.88 0.47
C LEU A 160 20.03 5.38 0.72
N GLN A 161 21.11 4.74 0.27
CA GLN A 161 21.36 3.33 0.60
C GLN A 161 21.40 3.11 2.11
N GLY A 162 22.01 4.03 2.86
CA GLY A 162 22.04 4.01 4.32
C GLY A 162 20.64 4.04 4.94
N GLN A 163 19.74 4.87 4.42
CA GLN A 163 18.35 4.93 4.88
C GLN A 163 17.60 3.62 4.59
N VAL A 164 17.71 3.06 3.39
CA VAL A 164 17.02 1.81 3.07
C VAL A 164 17.58 0.64 3.91
N ARG A 165 18.88 0.65 4.26
CA ARG A 165 19.49 -0.26 5.27
C ARG A 165 18.89 -0.11 6.67
N LEU A 166 18.73 1.12 7.13
CA LEU A 166 18.08 1.42 8.40
C LEU A 166 16.63 0.90 8.41
N TRP A 167 15.84 1.25 7.39
CA TRP A 167 14.45 0.79 7.24
C TRP A 167 14.32 -0.74 7.29
N ASN A 168 15.18 -1.43 6.54
CA ASN A 168 15.17 -2.87 6.47
C ASN A 168 15.54 -3.54 7.82
N ARG A 169 16.38 -2.87 8.61
CA ARG A 169 16.68 -3.31 9.98
C ARG A 169 15.46 -3.09 10.88
N GLU A 170 14.89 -1.88 10.88
CA GLU A 170 13.70 -1.54 11.67
C GLU A 170 12.52 -2.48 11.39
N ARG A 171 12.23 -2.76 10.12
CA ARG A 171 11.15 -3.70 9.73
C ARG A 171 11.37 -5.11 10.29
N ARG A 172 12.61 -5.59 10.30
CA ARG A 172 12.93 -6.92 10.88
C ARG A 172 12.72 -6.93 12.39
N HIS A 173 13.12 -5.87 13.09
CA HIS A 173 12.93 -5.77 14.53
C HIS A 173 11.46 -5.61 14.93
N SER A 174 10.61 -5.03 14.08
CA SER A 174 9.18 -4.92 14.37
C SER A 174 8.38 -6.22 14.15
N GLY A 175 9.04 -7.32 13.80
CA GLY A 175 8.37 -8.60 13.55
C GLY A 175 7.53 -8.64 12.27
N ARG A 176 7.54 -7.57 11.46
CA ARG A 176 6.79 -7.52 10.20
C ARG A 176 7.36 -8.52 9.20
N LYS A 177 6.49 -9.17 8.42
CA LYS A 177 6.88 -10.13 7.40
C LYS A 177 7.87 -9.51 6.40
N ALA A 178 8.93 -10.27 6.11
CA ALA A 178 9.89 -9.91 5.09
C ALA A 178 9.24 -9.89 3.70
N LEU A 179 9.58 -8.88 2.92
CA LEU A 179 9.15 -8.65 1.56
C LEU A 179 10.19 -9.20 0.58
N ARG A 180 9.72 -9.68 -0.58
CA ARG A 180 10.56 -10.36 -1.58
C ARG A 180 11.74 -9.50 -2.03
N TRP A 181 11.54 -8.21 -2.26
CA TRP A 181 12.58 -7.31 -2.74
C TRP A 181 13.72 -7.11 -1.74
N GLN A 182 13.49 -7.28 -0.43
CA GLN A 182 14.51 -7.14 0.63
C GLN A 182 15.65 -8.17 0.51
N LYS A 183 15.49 -9.20 -0.34
CA LYS A 183 16.54 -10.19 -0.62
C LYS A 183 17.44 -9.82 -1.80
N SER A 184 17.04 -8.86 -2.65
CA SER A 184 17.68 -8.63 -3.95
C SER A 184 18.06 -7.18 -4.25
N TRP A 185 17.49 -6.20 -3.55
CA TRP A 185 17.78 -4.77 -3.69
C TRP A 185 19.27 -4.37 -3.72
N ARG A 186 20.13 -5.04 -2.95
CA ARG A 186 21.57 -4.73 -2.91
C ARG A 186 22.27 -4.90 -4.26
N LYS A 187 21.71 -5.72 -5.17
CA LYS A 187 22.28 -5.92 -6.51
C LYS A 187 22.24 -4.67 -7.39
N TYR A 188 21.42 -3.69 -7.03
CA TYR A 188 21.27 -2.44 -7.78
C TYR A 188 22.23 -1.35 -7.30
N TRP A 189 23.04 -1.61 -6.26
CA TRP A 189 23.82 -0.59 -5.55
C TRP A 189 25.34 -0.74 -5.71
N GLN A 190 25.74 -1.69 -6.55
CA GLN A 190 27.10 -1.87 -7.05
C GLN A 190 27.29 -0.99 -8.27
#